data_AF-A0A2A3Z1Y0-F1
#
_entry.id   AF-A0A2A3Z1Y0-F1
#
_cell.length_a   1.000
_cell.length_b   1.000
_cell.length_c   1.000
_cell.angle_alpha   90.00
_cell.angle_beta   90.00
_cell.angle_gamma   90.00
#
_symmetry.space_group_name_H-M   'P 1'
#
loop_
_entity.id
_entity.type
_entity.pdbx_description
1 polymer ?
#
loop_
_entity_poly.entity_id
_entity_poly.type
_entity_poly.pdbx_seq_one_letter_code
_entity_poly.pdbx_strand_id
1 'polypeptide(L)'
;MSSSSQATPEDRAEAAARDLADTGVPVTARAIREAASVRMAVAAAAARAWKEAVADETPESIPEVPGDVRGRLEAIWADAYRAARADIVPERDRLATDVEQLHAEVAGLTADVEAVEGERDAAAAEHSQVREALSAAETEVHKLAETIKLRETTVEDLREHVGKLEATNTSLLDRLTAIVDRLPTSSSETQ
;
A
#
# COMPACT_ATOMS: atom_id res chain seq x y z
N MET A 1 4.30 2.06 -59.36
CA MET A 1 3.51 3.29 -59.66
C MET A 1 2.81 3.63 -58.34
N SER A 2 3.09 4.70 -57.61
CA SER A 2 3.71 5.97 -57.98
C SER A 2 4.44 6.59 -56.79
N SER A 3 5.44 7.39 -57.13
CA SER A 3 6.43 8.10 -56.32
C SER A 3 5.81 8.97 -55.24
N SER A 4 6.25 8.78 -53.99
CA SER A 4 6.17 9.80 -52.94
C SER A 4 7.06 10.97 -53.37
N SER A 5 6.50 11.93 -54.10
CA SER A 5 7.19 13.17 -54.40
C SER A 5 7.54 13.84 -53.07
N GLN A 6 8.82 14.00 -52.77
CA GLN A 6 9.24 14.82 -51.63
C GLN A 6 8.77 16.25 -51.92
N ALA A 7 7.64 16.64 -51.33
CA ALA A 7 7.11 17.98 -51.45
C ALA A 7 8.19 18.97 -51.03
N THR A 8 8.47 19.95 -51.89
CA THR A 8 9.52 20.92 -51.65
C THR A 8 9.18 21.75 -50.39
N PRO A 9 10.17 22.36 -49.72
CA PRO A 9 9.89 23.29 -48.62
C PRO A 9 8.88 24.38 -49.00
N GLU A 10 8.87 24.80 -50.26
CA GLU A 10 7.94 25.76 -50.84
C GLU A 10 6.51 25.20 -50.92
N ASP A 11 6.32 24.00 -51.46
CA ASP A 11 4.99 23.35 -51.57
C ASP A 11 4.34 23.15 -50.19
N ARG A 12 5.15 22.81 -49.17
CA ARG A 12 4.66 22.66 -47.79
C ARG A 12 4.26 23.98 -47.15
N ALA A 13 4.99 25.06 -47.46
CA ALA A 13 4.66 26.39 -46.96
C ALA A 13 3.36 26.91 -47.59
N GLU A 14 3.11 26.59 -48.85
CA GLU A 14 1.89 26.94 -49.57
C GLU A 14 0.68 26.13 -49.09
N ALA A 15 0.85 24.82 -48.86
CA ALA A 15 -0.17 23.98 -48.26
C ALA A 15 -0.58 24.48 -46.86
N ALA A 16 0.41 24.78 -46.00
CA ALA A 16 0.14 25.33 -44.68
C ALA A 16 -0.53 26.71 -44.73
N ALA A 17 -0.23 27.53 -45.74
CA ALA A 17 -0.93 28.81 -45.92
C ALA A 17 -2.43 28.63 -46.20
N ARG A 18 -2.80 27.61 -47.00
CA ARG A 18 -4.20 27.25 -47.27
C ARG A 18 -4.91 26.69 -46.03
N ASP A 19 -4.27 25.76 -45.32
CA ASP A 19 -4.85 25.16 -44.11
C ASP A 19 -5.10 26.21 -43.01
N LEU A 20 -4.20 27.19 -42.87
CA LEU A 20 -4.40 28.31 -41.95
C LEU A 20 -5.59 29.17 -42.36
N ALA A 21 -5.78 29.44 -43.66
CA ALA A 21 -6.93 30.18 -44.15
C ALA A 21 -8.24 29.42 -43.87
N ASP A 22 -8.28 28.11 -44.13
CA ASP A 22 -9.46 27.26 -43.93
C ASP A 22 -9.86 27.14 -42.45
N THR A 23 -8.88 27.18 -41.55
CA THR A 23 -9.09 27.18 -40.10
C THR A 23 -9.39 28.57 -39.53
N GLY A 24 -9.41 29.62 -40.37
CA GLY A 24 -9.65 31.00 -39.96
C GLY A 24 -8.49 31.63 -39.18
N VAL A 25 -7.31 31.00 -39.21
CA VAL A 25 -6.09 31.52 -38.58
C VAL A 25 -5.39 32.48 -39.55
N PRO A 26 -4.89 33.64 -39.09
CA PRO A 26 -4.24 34.60 -39.98
C PRO A 26 -2.99 34.01 -40.64
N VAL A 27 -2.99 34.02 -41.98
CA VAL A 27 -1.89 33.51 -42.82
C VAL A 27 -0.67 34.43 -42.73
N THR A 28 0.14 34.22 -41.70
CA THR A 28 1.37 34.96 -41.43
C THR A 28 2.60 34.08 -41.63
N ALA A 29 3.74 34.70 -41.96
CA ALA A 29 5.01 33.98 -42.14
C ALA A 29 5.42 33.17 -40.90
N ARG A 30 5.03 33.61 -39.70
CA ARG A 30 5.29 32.88 -38.44
C ARG A 30 4.39 31.65 -38.32
N ALA A 31 3.09 31.79 -38.57
CA ALA A 31 2.15 30.68 -38.51
C ALA A 31 2.47 29.61 -39.57
N ILE A 32 2.79 30.02 -40.80
CA ILE A 32 3.21 29.11 -41.87
C ILE A 32 4.51 28.38 -41.50
N ARG A 33 5.48 29.09 -40.90
CA ARG A 33 6.72 28.47 -40.43
C ARG A 33 6.47 27.38 -39.39
N GLU A 34 5.58 27.65 -38.44
CA GLU A 34 5.23 26.74 -37.35
C GLU A 34 4.48 25.51 -37.88
N ALA A 35 3.50 25.72 -38.77
CA ALA A 35 2.70 24.65 -39.36
C ALA A 35 3.49 23.77 -40.35
N ALA A 36 4.32 24.37 -41.22
CA ALA A 36 5.07 23.64 -42.25
C ALA A 36 6.51 23.25 -41.84
N SER A 37 6.99 23.73 -40.69
CA SER A 37 8.39 23.55 -40.24
C SER A 37 9.44 23.93 -41.30
N VAL A 38 9.23 25.06 -41.99
CA VAL A 38 10.09 25.56 -43.08
C VAL A 38 11.03 26.69 -42.61
N ARG A 39 11.97 27.12 -43.46
CA ARG A 39 12.80 28.30 -43.17
C ARG A 39 11.96 29.57 -43.24
N MET A 40 12.28 30.57 -42.41
CA MET A 40 11.53 31.83 -42.32
C MET A 40 11.42 32.57 -43.67
N ALA A 41 12.44 32.49 -44.52
CA ALA A 41 12.41 33.09 -45.85
C ALA A 41 11.35 32.46 -46.77
N VAL A 42 11.19 31.13 -46.72
CA VAL A 42 10.19 30.38 -47.50
C VAL A 42 8.78 30.68 -46.99
N ALA A 43 8.59 30.69 -45.68
CA ALA A 43 7.31 31.07 -45.07
C ALA A 43 6.94 32.54 -45.34
N ALA A 44 7.91 33.46 -45.38
CA ALA A 44 7.68 34.86 -45.71
C ALA A 44 7.34 35.06 -47.19
N ALA A 45 7.94 34.28 -48.10
CA ALA A 45 7.57 34.27 -49.51
C ALA A 45 6.15 33.75 -49.70
N ALA A 46 5.81 32.60 -49.09
CA ALA A 46 4.46 32.04 -49.15
C ALA A 46 3.39 32.98 -48.56
N ALA A 47 3.67 33.62 -47.42
CA ALA A 47 2.76 34.60 -46.82
C ALA A 47 2.54 35.86 -47.70
N ARG A 48 3.56 36.28 -48.45
CA ARG A 48 3.43 37.41 -49.39
C ARG A 48 2.64 37.00 -50.63
N ALA A 49 2.96 35.85 -51.21
CA ALA A 49 2.24 35.29 -52.36
C ALA A 49 0.76 35.09 -52.04
N TRP A 50 0.44 34.59 -50.83
CA TRP A 50 -0.94 34.50 -50.36
C TRP A 50 -1.64 35.86 -50.29
N LYS A 51 -0.99 36.88 -49.70
CA LYS A 51 -1.56 38.23 -49.60
C LYS A 51 -1.75 38.90 -50.94
N GLU A 52 -0.84 38.67 -51.88
CA GLU A 52 -0.92 39.18 -53.25
C GLU A 52 -2.08 38.50 -54.00
N ALA A 53 -2.21 37.17 -53.88
CA ALA A 53 -3.34 36.42 -54.43
C ALA A 53 -4.69 36.89 -53.87
N VAL A 54 -4.78 37.12 -52.55
CA VAL A 54 -5.99 37.67 -51.90
C VAL A 54 -6.25 39.12 -52.29
N ALA A 55 -5.22 39.90 -52.63
CA ALA A 55 -5.37 41.29 -53.06
C ALA A 55 -5.83 41.42 -54.52
N ASP A 56 -5.43 40.47 -55.38
CA ASP A 56 -5.86 40.39 -56.78
C ASP A 56 -7.26 39.77 -56.93
N GLU A 57 -7.73 39.03 -55.91
CA GLU A 57 -9.11 38.56 -55.82
C GLU A 57 -10.06 39.75 -55.67
N THR A 58 -10.82 40.03 -56.74
CA THR A 58 -11.91 41.01 -56.65
C THR A 58 -12.95 40.44 -55.70
N PRO A 59 -13.32 41.10 -54.59
CA PRO A 59 -14.22 40.51 -53.61
C PRO A 59 -15.57 40.25 -54.26
N GLU A 60 -15.82 38.99 -54.62
CA GLU A 60 -17.09 38.54 -55.13
C GLU A 60 -18.12 38.75 -54.01
N SER A 61 -19.18 39.50 -54.30
CA SER A 61 -20.19 39.81 -53.30
C SER A 61 -21.00 38.56 -53.01
N ILE A 62 -20.65 37.87 -51.93
CA ILE A 62 -21.38 36.70 -51.46
C ILE A 62 -22.77 37.17 -51.01
N PRO A 63 -23.85 36.70 -51.66
CA PRO A 63 -25.20 37.05 -51.23
C PRO A 63 -25.49 36.45 -49.84
N GLU A 64 -26.31 37.14 -49.05
CA GLU A 64 -26.70 36.64 -47.73
C GLU A 64 -27.43 35.28 -47.84
N VAL A 65 -27.14 34.39 -46.89
CA VAL A 65 -27.80 33.08 -46.81
C VAL A 65 -29.32 33.28 -46.63
N PRO A 66 -30.15 32.74 -47.53
CA PRO A 66 -31.60 32.79 -47.40
C PRO A 66 -32.10 32.27 -46.05
N GLY A 67 -33.15 32.89 -45.50
CA GLY A 67 -33.65 32.60 -44.16
C GLY A 67 -34.15 31.17 -43.97
N ASP A 68 -34.65 30.53 -45.02
CA ASP A 68 -35.10 29.14 -45.02
C ASP A 68 -33.93 28.14 -44.91
N VAL A 69 -32.80 28.42 -45.58
CA VAL A 69 -31.56 27.64 -45.44
C VAL A 69 -31.01 27.77 -44.02
N ARG A 70 -30.97 28.99 -43.50
CA ARG A 70 -30.54 29.26 -42.11
C ARG A 70 -31.41 28.50 -41.10
N GLY A 71 -32.73 28.61 -41.21
CA GLY A 71 -33.65 27.93 -40.30
C GLY A 71 -33.53 26.40 -40.36
N ARG A 72 -33.28 25.83 -41.55
CA ARG A 72 -33.03 24.37 -41.70
C ARG A 72 -31.73 23.93 -41.04
N LEU A 73 -30.66 24.69 -41.21
CA LEU A 73 -29.37 24.40 -40.56
C LEU A 73 -29.49 24.49 -39.03
N GLU A 74 -30.17 25.52 -38.52
CA GLU A 74 -30.44 25.67 -37.09
C GLU A 74 -31.24 24.48 -36.53
N ALA A 75 -32.27 24.02 -37.26
CA ALA A 75 -33.06 22.87 -36.86
C ALA A 75 -32.22 21.58 -36.82
N ILE A 76 -31.47 21.29 -37.89
CA ILE A 76 -30.59 20.11 -37.97
C ILE A 76 -29.55 20.14 -36.85
N TRP A 77 -28.93 21.29 -36.61
CA TRP A 77 -27.96 21.45 -35.53
C TRP A 77 -28.59 21.23 -34.16
N ALA A 78 -29.76 21.81 -33.90
CA ALA A 78 -30.45 21.64 -32.62
C ALA A 78 -30.87 20.18 -32.39
N ASP A 79 -31.29 19.47 -33.44
CA ASP A 79 -31.62 18.04 -33.37
C ASP A 79 -30.37 17.18 -33.10
N ALA A 80 -29.28 17.42 -33.83
CA ALA A 80 -28.01 16.72 -33.62
C ALA A 80 -27.44 16.95 -32.22
N TYR A 81 -27.48 18.19 -31.73
CA TYR A 81 -27.04 18.52 -30.38
C TYR A 81 -27.90 17.85 -29.31
N ARG A 82 -29.22 17.85 -29.49
CA ARG A 82 -30.14 17.17 -28.56
C ARG A 82 -29.91 15.65 -28.55
N ALA A 83 -29.70 15.04 -29.70
CA ALA A 83 -29.36 13.62 -29.81
C ALA A 83 -28.03 13.30 -29.11
N ALA A 84 -26.96 14.02 -29.42
CA ALA A 84 -25.67 13.83 -28.78
C ALA A 84 -25.73 14.00 -27.25
N ARG A 85 -26.50 14.98 -26.78
CA ARG A 85 -26.69 15.19 -25.33
C ARG A 85 -27.50 14.07 -24.69
N ALA A 86 -28.52 13.55 -25.38
CA ALA A 86 -29.31 12.42 -24.88
C ALA A 86 -28.48 11.14 -24.77
N ASP A 87 -27.48 10.96 -25.63
CA ASP A 87 -26.58 9.80 -25.58
C ASP A 87 -25.51 9.95 -24.47
N ILE A 88 -24.90 11.14 -24.34
CA ILE A 88 -23.74 11.35 -23.46
C ILE A 88 -24.13 11.55 -21.99
N VAL A 89 -25.22 12.27 -21.71
CA VAL A 89 -25.60 12.63 -20.33
C VAL A 89 -25.85 11.40 -19.44
N PRO A 90 -26.61 10.38 -19.87
CA PRO A 90 -26.84 9.19 -19.06
C PRO A 90 -25.55 8.43 -18.73
N GLU A 91 -24.64 8.30 -19.70
CA GLU A 91 -23.37 7.61 -19.47
C GLU A 91 -22.48 8.39 -18.51
N ARG A 92 -22.41 9.72 -18.66
CA ARG A 92 -21.70 10.59 -17.71
C ARG A 92 -22.25 10.46 -16.30
N ASP A 93 -23.57 10.49 -16.14
CA ASP A 93 -24.22 10.43 -14.82
C ASP A 93 -24.04 9.05 -14.17
N ARG A 94 -24.07 7.98 -14.97
CA ARG A 94 -23.72 6.63 -14.52
C ARG A 94 -22.27 6.56 -14.04
N LEU A 95 -21.33 7.06 -14.84
CA LEU A 95 -19.90 7.07 -14.48
C LEU A 95 -19.64 7.92 -13.23
N ALA A 96 -20.34 9.05 -13.05
CA ALA A 96 -20.23 9.85 -11.84
C ALA A 96 -20.68 9.05 -10.61
N THR A 97 -21.78 8.31 -10.72
CA THR A 97 -22.27 7.42 -9.66
C THR A 97 -21.27 6.29 -9.37
N ASP A 98 -20.73 5.65 -10.40
CA ASP A 98 -19.73 4.58 -10.26
C ASP A 98 -18.47 5.10 -9.54
N VAL A 99 -18.01 6.31 -9.88
CA VAL A 99 -16.86 6.95 -9.22
C VAL A 99 -17.13 7.22 -7.74
N GLU A 100 -18.32 7.72 -7.40
CA GLU A 100 -18.72 7.93 -5.99
C GLU A 100 -18.76 6.61 -5.21
N GLN A 101 -19.29 5.54 -5.81
CA GLN A 101 -19.31 4.21 -5.19
C GLN A 101 -17.90 3.65 -4.97
N LEU A 102 -17.03 3.76 -5.98
CA LEU A 102 -15.64 3.33 -5.88
C LEU A 102 -14.87 4.12 -4.81
N HIS A 103 -15.09 5.44 -4.70
CA HIS A 103 -14.50 6.23 -3.62
C HIS A 103 -14.96 5.76 -2.24
N ALA A 104 -16.25 5.44 -2.08
CA ALA A 104 -16.77 4.90 -0.83
C ALA A 104 -16.18 3.51 -0.50
N GLU A 105 -16.05 2.64 -1.50
CA GLU A 105 -15.42 1.32 -1.34
C GLU A 105 -13.94 1.44 -0.95
N VAL A 106 -13.19 2.30 -1.63
CA VAL A 106 -11.78 2.57 -1.30
C VAL A 106 -11.65 3.10 0.13
N ALA A 107 -12.52 4.02 0.55
CA ALA A 107 -12.52 4.52 1.93
C ALA A 107 -12.82 3.40 2.94
N GLY A 108 -13.80 2.52 2.65
CA GLY A 108 -14.12 1.37 3.48
C GLY A 108 -12.95 0.38 3.60
N LEU A 109 -12.38 -0.03 2.47
CA LEU A 109 -11.24 -0.94 2.44
C LEU A 109 -10.00 -0.35 3.12
N THR A 110 -9.79 0.96 3.04
CA THR A 110 -8.70 1.63 3.75
C THR A 110 -8.89 1.52 5.26
N ALA A 111 -10.11 1.77 5.76
CA ALA A 111 -10.42 1.62 7.17
C ALA A 111 -10.29 0.16 7.65
N ASP A 112 -10.71 -0.81 6.84
CA ASP A 112 -10.57 -2.23 7.15
C ASP A 112 -9.09 -2.65 7.23
N VAL A 113 -8.26 -2.16 6.31
CA VAL A 113 -6.81 -2.38 6.36
C VAL A 113 -6.20 -1.81 7.63
N GLU A 114 -6.51 -0.55 7.97
CA GLU A 114 -6.02 0.07 9.20
C GLU A 114 -6.43 -0.72 10.46
N ALA A 115 -7.67 -1.22 10.50
CA ALA A 115 -8.15 -2.04 11.59
C ALA A 115 -7.38 -3.37 11.71
N VAL A 116 -7.20 -4.09 10.60
CA VAL A 116 -6.45 -5.36 10.56
C VAL A 116 -4.99 -5.16 10.94
N GLU A 117 -4.37 -4.05 10.51
CA GLU A 117 -3.00 -3.72 10.92
C GLU A 117 -2.90 -3.45 12.41
N GLY A 118 -3.88 -2.75 13.00
CA GLY A 118 -3.96 -2.55 14.44
C GLY A 118 -4.10 -3.86 15.22
N GLU A 119 -4.97 -4.77 14.75
CA GLU A 119 -5.13 -6.11 15.35
C GLU A 119 -3.86 -6.94 15.26
N ARG A 120 -3.19 -6.93 14.10
CA ARG A 120 -1.91 -7.61 13.87
C ARG A 120 -0.84 -7.11 14.85
N ASP A 121 -0.73 -5.79 15.02
CA ASP A 121 0.30 -5.19 15.87
C ASP A 121 0.04 -5.49 17.36
N ALA A 122 -1.23 -5.46 17.78
CA ALA A 122 -1.64 -5.89 19.13
C ALA A 122 -1.30 -7.36 19.39
N ALA A 123 -1.66 -8.25 18.45
CA ALA A 123 -1.36 -9.68 18.56
C ALA A 123 0.16 -9.95 18.59
N ALA A 124 0.96 -9.20 17.81
CA ALA A 124 2.42 -9.31 17.83
C ALA A 124 3.00 -8.90 19.19
N ALA A 125 2.47 -7.84 19.81
CA ALA A 125 2.88 -7.39 21.13
C ALA A 125 2.52 -8.42 22.21
N GLU A 126 1.30 -8.95 22.19
CA GLU A 126 0.86 -10.02 23.11
C GLU A 126 1.72 -11.28 22.95
N HIS A 127 2.00 -11.70 21.71
CA HIS A 127 2.87 -12.83 21.44
C HIS A 127 4.28 -12.62 22.02
N SER A 128 4.84 -11.42 21.93
CA SER A 128 6.15 -11.12 22.54
C SER A 128 6.09 -11.26 24.06
N GLN A 129 5.07 -10.69 24.70
CA GLN A 129 4.90 -10.77 26.15
C GLN A 129 4.74 -12.20 26.64
N VAL A 130 3.92 -13.01 25.95
CA VAL A 130 3.74 -14.43 26.29
C VAL A 130 5.04 -15.20 26.14
N ARG A 131 5.83 -14.93 25.09
CA ARG A 131 7.14 -15.58 24.89
C ARG A 131 8.13 -15.23 26.00
N GLU A 132 8.17 -13.97 26.43
CA GLU A 132 9.02 -13.53 27.54
C GLU A 132 8.60 -14.18 28.86
N ALA A 133 7.29 -14.21 29.14
CA ALA A 133 6.74 -14.85 30.33
C ALA A 133 7.03 -16.36 30.36
N LEU A 134 6.93 -17.03 29.21
CA LEU A 134 7.26 -18.45 29.08
C LEU A 134 8.74 -18.72 29.39
N SER A 135 9.66 -17.95 28.81
CA SER A 135 11.10 -18.06 29.08
C SER A 135 11.44 -17.86 30.57
N ALA A 136 10.79 -16.87 31.21
CA ALA A 136 10.94 -16.64 32.64
C ALA A 136 10.42 -17.83 33.47
N ALA A 137 9.26 -18.38 33.11
CA ALA A 137 8.70 -19.55 33.77
C ALA A 137 9.58 -20.80 33.62
N GLU A 138 10.12 -21.06 32.43
CA GLU A 138 11.08 -22.15 32.18
C GLU A 138 12.32 -22.03 33.06
N THR A 139 12.85 -20.81 33.20
CA THR A 139 14.00 -20.52 34.06
C THR A 139 13.69 -20.81 35.53
N GLU A 140 12.52 -20.39 36.02
CA GLU A 140 12.10 -20.66 37.40
C GLU A 140 11.85 -22.16 37.66
N VAL A 141 11.24 -22.87 36.70
CA VAL A 141 11.08 -24.33 36.78
C VAL A 141 12.44 -25.02 36.90
N HIS A 142 13.44 -24.59 36.12
CA HIS A 142 14.79 -25.16 36.22
C HIS A 142 15.43 -24.91 37.60
N LYS A 143 15.32 -23.68 38.14
CA LYS A 143 15.83 -23.36 39.49
C LYS A 143 15.15 -24.19 40.59
N LEU A 144 13.83 -24.35 40.48
CA LEU A 144 13.06 -25.17 41.43
C LEU A 144 13.47 -26.64 41.35
N ALA A 145 13.70 -27.18 40.15
CA ALA A 145 14.17 -28.54 39.96
C ALA A 145 15.55 -28.77 40.63
N GLU A 146 16.51 -27.86 40.43
CA GLU A 146 17.82 -27.92 41.12
C GLU A 146 17.68 -27.82 42.64
N THR A 147 16.78 -26.96 43.13
CA THR A 147 16.51 -26.83 44.57
C THR A 147 15.90 -28.10 45.16
N ILE A 148 14.98 -28.75 44.44
CA ILE A 148 14.39 -30.03 44.83
C ILE A 148 15.47 -31.09 44.93
N LYS A 149 16.33 -31.21 43.92
CA LYS A 149 17.44 -32.18 43.90
C LYS A 149 18.38 -31.99 45.09
N LEU A 150 18.75 -30.75 45.41
CA LEU A 150 19.59 -30.45 46.58
C LEU A 150 18.89 -30.81 47.91
N ARG A 151 17.59 -30.58 48.00
CA ARG A 151 16.82 -30.97 49.18
C ARG A 151 16.72 -32.48 49.32
N GLU A 152 16.53 -33.21 48.22
CA GLU A 152 16.52 -34.67 48.22
C GLU A 152 17.85 -35.25 48.72
N THR A 153 18.99 -34.72 48.27
CA THR A 153 20.30 -35.16 48.78
C THR A 153 20.46 -34.84 50.26
N THR A 154 20.05 -33.63 50.69
CA THR A 154 20.13 -33.23 52.11
C THR A 154 19.27 -34.14 53.00
N VAL A 155 18.07 -34.51 52.54
CA VAL A 155 17.18 -35.42 53.26
C VAL A 155 17.80 -36.81 53.37
N GLU A 156 18.47 -37.30 52.33
CA GLU A 156 19.15 -38.60 52.36
C GLU A 156 20.34 -38.60 53.34
N ASP A 157 21.18 -37.56 53.30
CA ASP A 157 22.30 -37.40 54.24
C ASP A 157 21.80 -37.36 55.70
N LEU A 158 20.70 -36.64 55.96
CA LEU A 158 20.09 -36.58 57.29
C LEU A 158 19.56 -37.94 57.73
N ARG A 159 18.93 -38.71 56.85
CA ARG A 159 18.48 -40.08 57.16
C ARG A 159 19.65 -40.99 57.52
N GLU A 160 20.75 -40.91 56.77
CA GLU A 160 21.95 -41.69 57.08
C GLU A 160 22.53 -41.30 58.45
N HIS A 161 22.56 -40.00 58.77
CA HIS A 161 23.04 -39.52 60.06
C HIS A 161 22.15 -39.96 61.23
N VAL A 162 20.82 -39.92 61.07
CA VAL A 162 19.87 -40.45 62.05
C VAL A 162 20.11 -41.94 62.27
N GLY A 163 20.25 -42.74 61.20
CA GLY A 163 20.54 -44.17 61.32
C GLY A 163 21.85 -44.46 62.06
N LYS A 164 22.90 -43.66 61.85
CA LYS A 164 24.16 -43.76 62.61
C LYS A 164 23.95 -43.43 64.09
N LEU A 165 23.22 -42.36 64.40
CA LEU A 165 22.91 -41.98 65.78
C LEU A 165 22.09 -43.07 66.50
N GLU A 166 21.07 -43.64 65.85
CA GLU A 166 20.27 -44.74 66.37
C GLU A 166 21.13 -45.99 66.67
N ALA A 167 22.05 -46.35 65.78
CA ALA A 167 22.98 -47.45 66.01
C ALA A 167 23.92 -47.18 67.20
N THR A 168 24.46 -45.96 67.33
CA THR A 168 25.30 -45.60 68.49
C THR A 168 24.51 -45.61 69.80
N ASN A 169 23.28 -45.11 69.81
CA ASN A 169 22.39 -45.16 70.97
C ASN A 169 22.11 -46.60 71.40
N THR A 170 21.82 -47.48 70.45
CA THR A 170 21.61 -48.92 70.72
C THR A 170 22.86 -49.54 71.37
N SER A 171 24.04 -49.27 70.80
CA SER A 171 25.31 -49.77 71.38
C SER A 171 25.59 -49.23 72.79
N LEU A 172 25.27 -47.96 73.05
CA LEU A 172 25.40 -47.35 74.37
C LEU A 172 24.42 -47.95 75.38
N LEU A 173 23.17 -48.22 74.96
CA LEU A 173 22.17 -48.89 75.78
C LEU A 173 22.58 -50.33 76.12
N ASP A 174 23.09 -51.09 75.15
CA ASP A 174 23.62 -52.44 75.39
C ASP A 174 24.78 -52.41 76.39
N ARG A 175 25.70 -51.45 76.24
CA ARG A 175 26.80 -51.24 77.19
C ARG A 175 26.32 -50.86 78.58
N LEU A 176 25.34 -49.96 78.70
CA LEU A 176 24.75 -49.58 79.98
C LEU A 176 24.08 -50.78 80.64
N THR A 177 23.32 -51.57 79.89
CA THR A 177 22.68 -52.80 80.39
C THR A 177 23.72 -53.77 80.93
N ALA A 178 24.80 -54.02 80.18
CA ALA A 178 25.89 -54.87 80.64
C ALA A 178 26.63 -54.34 81.90
N ILE A 179 26.71 -53.01 82.07
CA ILE A 179 27.25 -52.40 83.29
C ILE A 179 26.28 -52.59 84.46
N VAL A 180 24.98 -52.38 84.23
CA VAL A 180 23.92 -52.58 85.24
C VAL A 180 23.89 -54.02 85.72
N ASP A 181 23.94 -55.00 84.82
CA ASP A 181 23.99 -56.42 85.17
C ASP A 181 25.25 -56.81 85.97
N ARG A 182 26.34 -56.04 85.81
CA ARG A 182 27.58 -56.22 86.56
C ARG A 182 27.62 -55.46 87.88
N LEU A 183 26.67 -54.57 88.16
CA LEU A 183 26.58 -53.94 89.47
C LEU A 183 26.20 -55.02 90.48
N PRO A 184 27.01 -55.26 91.53
CA PRO A 184 26.61 -56.16 92.59
C PRO A 184 25.33 -55.59 93.20
N THR A 185 24.31 -56.43 93.38
CA THR A 185 23.10 -56.09 94.13
C THR A 185 23.49 -55.84 95.59
N SER A 186 24.05 -54.68 95.90
CA SER A 186 24.32 -54.26 97.27
C SER A 186 23.01 -53.72 97.85
N SER A 187 22.24 -54.62 98.46
CA SER A 187 21.61 -54.45 99.80
C SER A 187 20.15 -54.92 99.87
N SER A 188 19.96 -56.07 100.50
CA SER A 188 18.91 -56.46 101.49
C SER A 188 19.08 -57.98 101.69
N GLU A 189 19.18 -58.58 102.88
CA GLU A 189 18.92 -58.27 104.29
C GLU A 189 19.87 -59.20 105.10
N THR A 190 20.69 -58.77 106.07
CA THR A 190 20.38 -58.43 107.49
C THR A 190 19.38 -59.35 108.21
N GLN A 191 19.85 -60.51 108.69
CA GLN A 191 19.89 -60.96 110.11
C GLN A 191 20.19 -62.46 110.19
#